data_AF-A0AAW9I3W9-F1
#
_entry.id   AF-A0AAW9I3W9-F1
#
_cell.length_a   1.000
_cell.length_b   1.000
_cell.length_c   1.000
_cell.angle_alpha   90.00
_cell.angle_beta   90.00
_cell.angle_gamma   90.00
#
_symmetry.space_group_name_H-M   'P 1'
#
loop_
_entity.id
_entity.type
_entity.pdbx_description
1 polymer ?
#
loop_
_entity_poly.entity_id
_entity_poly.type
_entity_poly.pdbx_seq_one_letter_code
_entity_poly.pdbx_strand_id
1 'polypeptide(L)'
;FVFSMIVPFQMVMFPMVKLADTLNLSNPVGMIALYLGFGAGLSVFMFSGFIKSIPLEIEEAAMIDGCNPLQTYFYIVLPILKPTSITVAILNAMWIWNDYLLPYLVIGLYTKYKTIPVVIQMLVGSNGNRDMGAMMAMLVLAIIPI
;
A
#
# COMPACT_ATOMS: atom_id res chain seq x y z
N PHE A 1 5.59 12.62 9.72
CA PHE A 1 5.70 11.86 8.45
C PHE A 1 7.13 11.45 8.15
N VAL A 2 8.06 12.37 7.93
CA VAL A 2 9.45 12.00 7.57
C VAL A 2 10.12 11.08 8.60
N PHE A 3 9.87 11.29 9.91
CA PHE A 3 10.42 10.42 10.96
C PHE A 3 9.98 8.95 10.85
N SER A 4 8.73 8.66 10.45
CA SER A 4 8.27 7.27 10.26
C SER A 4 8.77 6.64 8.96
N MET A 5 9.18 7.45 7.98
CA MET A 5 9.80 6.99 6.73
C MET A 5 11.30 6.69 6.89
N ILE A 6 11.96 7.32 7.88
CA ILE A 6 13.39 7.09 8.19
C ILE A 6 13.59 5.77 8.95
N VAL A 7 12.58 5.32 9.71
CA VAL A 7 12.66 4.05 10.42
C VAL A 7 12.67 2.90 9.40
N PRO A 8 13.70 2.03 9.40
CA PRO A 8 13.76 0.89 8.50
C PRO A 8 12.55 -0.02 8.72
N PHE A 9 11.93 -0.44 7.61
CA PHE A 9 10.79 -1.35 7.64
C PHE A 9 11.05 -2.59 8.52
N GLN A 10 12.27 -3.12 8.47
CA GLN A 10 12.71 -4.28 9.23
C GLN A 10 12.63 -4.10 10.75
N MET A 11 12.78 -2.87 11.27
CA MET A 11 12.67 -2.60 12.70
C MET A 11 11.21 -2.62 13.19
N VAL A 12 10.28 -2.16 12.35
CA VAL A 12 8.84 -2.12 12.67
C VAL A 12 8.17 -3.48 12.46
N MET A 13 8.83 -4.37 11.71
CA MET A 13 8.30 -5.66 11.31
C MET A 13 7.96 -6.60 12.48
N PHE A 14 8.88 -6.79 13.42
CA PHE A 14 8.66 -7.66 14.58
C PHE A 14 7.47 -7.24 15.46
N PRO A 15 7.38 -5.98 15.93
CA PRO A 15 6.23 -5.56 16.72
C PRO A 15 4.93 -5.62 15.91
N MET A 16 4.97 -5.41 14.59
CA MET A 16 3.78 -5.48 13.76
C MET A 16 3.25 -6.89 13.57
N VAL A 17 4.12 -7.89 13.36
CA VAL A 17 3.70 -9.30 13.31
C VAL A 17 3.09 -9.71 14.64
N LYS A 18 3.69 -9.27 15.76
CA LYS A 18 3.12 -9.51 17.10
C LYS A 18 1.75 -8.85 17.26
N LEU A 19 1.57 -7.61 16.79
CA LEU A 19 0.28 -6.93 16.81
C LEU A 19 -0.75 -7.67 15.94
N ALA A 20 -0.37 -8.07 14.73
CA ALA A 20 -1.23 -8.80 13.83
C ALA A 20 -1.71 -10.12 14.45
N ASP A 21 -0.83 -10.85 15.14
CA ASP A 21 -1.18 -12.08 15.86
C ASP A 21 -2.12 -11.80 17.04
N THR A 22 -1.79 -10.82 17.89
CA THR A 22 -2.66 -10.47 19.04
C THR A 22 -4.05 -9.97 18.63
N LEU A 23 -4.17 -9.33 17.47
CA LEU A 23 -5.42 -8.81 16.93
C LEU A 23 -6.11 -9.77 15.95
N ASN A 24 -5.58 -10.98 15.76
CA ASN A 24 -6.08 -11.98 14.80
C ASN A 24 -6.22 -11.44 13.36
N LEU A 25 -5.29 -10.56 12.96
CA LEU A 25 -5.22 -9.96 11.62
C LEU A 25 -4.48 -10.84 10.60
N SER A 26 -4.14 -12.08 10.96
CA SER A 26 -3.49 -13.08 10.09
C SER A 26 -4.44 -13.66 9.03
N ASN A 27 -5.29 -12.82 8.45
CA ASN A 27 -6.28 -13.17 7.44
C ASN A 27 -6.25 -12.12 6.29
N PRO A 28 -6.86 -12.41 5.12
CA PRO A 28 -6.82 -11.48 3.98
C PRO A 28 -7.35 -10.06 4.28
N VAL A 29 -8.36 -9.95 5.15
CA VAL A 29 -8.93 -8.65 5.53
C VAL A 29 -7.99 -7.90 6.47
N GLY A 30 -7.35 -8.61 7.40
CA GLY A 30 -6.36 -8.05 8.30
C GLY A 30 -5.13 -7.52 7.56
N MET A 31 -4.70 -8.20 6.48
CA MET A 31 -3.64 -7.69 5.61
C MET A 31 -3.97 -6.33 4.99
N ILE A 32 -5.23 -6.09 4.59
CA ILE A 32 -5.63 -4.78 4.05
C ILE A 32 -5.41 -3.69 5.10
N ALA A 33 -5.80 -3.94 6.36
CA ALA A 33 -5.60 -3.00 7.45
C ALA A 33 -4.11 -2.73 7.73
N LEU A 34 -3.27 -3.77 7.69
CA LEU A 34 -1.82 -3.63 7.88
C LEU A 34 -1.17 -2.83 6.76
N TYR A 35 -1.56 -3.07 5.49
CA TYR A 35 -1.06 -2.31 4.34
C TYR A 35 -1.52 -0.85 4.36
N LEU A 36 -2.76 -0.57 4.78
CA LEU A 36 -3.25 0.80 4.96
C LEU A 36 -2.38 1.55 5.98
N GLY A 37 -2.06 0.91 7.12
CA GLY A 37 -1.20 1.50 8.14
C GLY A 37 0.20 1.86 7.62
N PHE A 38 0.84 0.96 6.87
CA PHE A 38 2.17 1.21 6.31
C PHE A 38 2.16 2.21 5.14
N GLY A 39 1.21 2.08 4.21
CA GLY A 39 1.12 2.91 2.99
C GLY A 39 0.61 4.33 3.26
N ALA A 40 -0.06 4.57 4.39
CA ALA A 40 -0.60 5.88 4.74
C ALA A 40 0.48 6.97 4.82
N GLY A 41 1.68 6.65 5.30
CA GLY A 41 2.76 7.63 5.47
C GLY A 41 3.15 8.31 4.15
N LEU A 42 3.40 7.51 3.10
CA LEU A 42 3.74 8.01 1.76
C LEU A 42 2.55 8.71 1.11
N SER A 43 1.36 8.12 1.23
CA SER A 43 0.14 8.66 0.64
C SER A 43 -0.18 10.05 1.19
N VAL A 44 -0.14 10.23 2.52
CA VAL A 44 -0.38 11.53 3.15
C VAL A 44 0.73 12.53 2.83
N PHE A 45 1.99 12.10 2.75
CA PHE A 45 3.09 12.97 2.32
C PHE A 45 2.84 13.52 0.92
N MET A 46 2.50 12.66 -0.04
CA MET A 46 2.19 13.04 -1.43
C MET A 46 0.99 13.98 -1.51
N PHE A 47 -0.11 13.65 -0.82
CA PHE A 47 -1.29 14.52 -0.77
C PHE A 47 -0.97 15.88 -0.13
N SER A 48 -0.21 15.91 0.97
CA SER A 48 0.15 17.16 1.63
C SER A 48 1.03 18.07 0.77
N GLY A 49 1.93 17.48 -0.03
CA GLY A 49 2.77 18.22 -0.98
C GLY A 49 1.93 18.85 -2.08
N PHE A 50 0.96 18.11 -2.60
CA PHE A 50 0.10 18.61 -3.68
C PHE A 50 -0.94 19.61 -3.19
N ILE A 51 -1.57 19.40 -2.03
CA ILE A 51 -2.54 20.34 -1.46
C ILE A 51 -1.89 21.70 -1.23
N LYS A 52 -0.64 21.74 -0.74
CA LYS A 52 0.12 22.99 -0.57
C LYS A 52 0.42 23.73 -1.87
N SER A 53 0.36 23.06 -3.02
CA SER A 53 0.55 23.68 -4.33
C SER A 53 -0.73 24.31 -4.89
N ILE A 54 -1.89 24.03 -4.29
CA ILE A 54 -3.17 24.61 -4.70
C ILE A 54 -3.21 26.06 -4.18
N PRO A 55 -3.44 27.07 -5.05
CA PRO A 55 -3.59 28.45 -4.63
C PRO A 55 -4.79 28.65 -3.72
N LEU A 56 -4.60 29.37 -2.60
CA LEU A 56 -5.68 29.72 -1.67
C LEU A 56 -6.82 30.51 -2.34
N GLU A 57 -6.50 31.26 -3.39
CA GLU A 57 -7.43 32.05 -4.20
C GLU A 57 -8.61 31.22 -4.74
N ILE A 58 -8.39 29.93 -5.03
CA ILE A 58 -9.45 29.03 -5.54
C ILE A 58 -10.46 28.70 -4.44
N GLU A 59 -10.00 28.53 -3.20
CA GLU A 59 -10.88 28.27 -2.06
C GLU A 59 -11.62 29.55 -1.63
N GLU A 60 -10.98 30.70 -1.71
CA GLU A 60 -11.62 32.00 -1.44
C GLU A 60 -12.69 32.32 -2.48
N ALA A 61 -12.44 32.05 -3.77
CA ALA A 61 -13.44 32.21 -4.82
C ALA A 61 -14.67 31.32 -4.58
N ALA A 62 -14.45 30.06 -4.19
CA ALA A 62 -15.54 29.14 -3.85
C ALA A 62 -16.38 29.63 -2.66
N MET A 63 -15.73 30.24 -1.67
CA MET A 63 -16.41 30.81 -0.51
C MET A 63 -17.22 32.06 -0.88
N ILE A 64 -16.72 32.89 -1.80
CA ILE A 64 -17.45 34.03 -2.37
C ILE A 64 -18.67 33.55 -3.17
N ASP A 65 -18.55 32.44 -3.90
CA ASP A 65 -19.65 31.78 -4.62
C ASP A 65 -20.67 31.09 -3.69
N GLY A 66 -20.50 31.20 -2.37
CA GLY A 66 -21.43 30.68 -1.36
C GLY A 66 -21.28 29.19 -1.07
N CYS A 67 -20.19 28.55 -1.49
CA CYS A 67 -19.93 27.15 -1.15
C CYS A 67 -19.58 27.01 0.34
N ASN A 68 -20.21 26.04 1.01
CA ASN A 68 -19.84 25.62 2.35
C ASN A 68 -18.47 24.88 2.30
N PRO A 69 -17.58 25.00 3.30
CA PRO A 69 -16.32 24.26 3.37
C PRO A 69 -16.33 22.79 2.92
N LEU A 70 -17.37 22.02 3.28
CA LEU A 70 -17.53 20.64 2.83
C LEU A 70 -17.78 20.54 1.31
N GLN A 71 -18.57 21.46 0.75
CA GLN A 71 -18.81 21.53 -0.69
C GLN A 71 -17.53 21.94 -1.43
N THR A 72 -16.79 22.93 -0.92
CA THR A 72 -15.50 23.33 -1.48
C THR A 72 -14.53 22.14 -1.53
N TYR A 73 -14.47 21.34 -0.46
CA TYR A 73 -13.62 20.14 -0.46
C TYR A 73 -14.03 19.12 -1.53
N PHE A 74 -15.30 18.70 -1.58
CA PHE A 74 -15.73 17.62 -2.48
C PHE A 74 -15.89 18.06 -3.94
N TYR A 75 -16.29 19.29 -4.20
CA TYR A 75 -16.56 19.79 -5.57
C TYR A 75 -15.37 20.48 -6.23
N ILE A 76 -14.40 20.97 -5.45
CA ILE A 76 -13.28 21.76 -5.99
C ILE A 76 -11.96 21.08 -5.66
N VAL A 77 -11.64 20.93 -4.38
CA VAL A 77 -10.34 20.39 -3.94
C VAL A 77 -10.16 18.94 -4.37
N LEU A 78 -11.16 18.08 -4.16
CA LEU A 78 -11.07 16.65 -4.48
C LEU A 78 -10.93 16.37 -5.99
N PRO A 79 -11.65 17.06 -6.91
CA PRO A 79 -11.38 16.97 -8.33
C PRO A 79 -9.98 17.43 -8.74
N ILE A 80 -9.45 18.48 -8.12
CA ILE A 80 -8.07 18.95 -8.34
C ILE A 80 -7.06 17.90 -7.84
N LEU A 81 -7.39 17.14 -6.79
CA LEU A 81 -6.57 16.05 -6.25
C LEU A 81 -6.66 14.73 -7.03
N LYS A 82 -7.53 14.60 -8.05
CA LYS A 82 -7.63 13.39 -8.89
C LYS A 82 -6.30 12.91 -9.48
N PRO A 83 -5.49 13.76 -10.17
CA PRO A 83 -4.20 13.32 -10.71
C PRO A 83 -3.27 12.76 -9.64
N THR A 84 -3.20 13.40 -8.47
CA THR A 84 -2.39 12.95 -7.34
C THR A 84 -2.90 11.63 -6.76
N SER A 85 -4.21 11.48 -6.68
CA SER A 85 -4.86 10.24 -6.20
C SER A 85 -4.52 9.06 -7.10
N ILE A 86 -4.49 9.26 -8.42
CA ILE A 86 -4.09 8.23 -9.39
C ILE A 86 -2.62 7.85 -9.18
N THR A 87 -1.73 8.82 -9.03
CA THR A 87 -0.30 8.55 -8.76
C THR A 87 -0.10 7.77 -7.46
N VAL A 88 -0.76 8.18 -6.39
CA VAL A 88 -0.70 7.48 -5.09
C VAL A 88 -1.26 6.06 -5.21
N ALA A 89 -2.34 5.86 -5.98
CA ALA A 89 -2.93 4.55 -6.22
C ALA A 89 -1.96 3.62 -6.97
N ILE A 90 -1.32 4.11 -8.05
CA ILE A 90 -0.34 3.34 -8.83
C ILE A 90 0.86 2.95 -7.95
N LEU A 91 1.45 3.91 -7.24
CA LEU A 91 2.63 3.66 -6.41
C LEU A 91 2.34 2.64 -5.30
N ASN A 92 1.20 2.76 -4.62
CA ASN A 92 0.81 1.79 -3.59
C ASN A 92 0.46 0.42 -4.20
N ALA A 93 -0.25 0.38 -5.33
CA ALA A 93 -0.60 -0.88 -5.98
C ALA A 93 0.67 -1.64 -6.40
N MET A 94 1.64 -0.96 -7.03
CA MET A 94 2.92 -1.56 -7.39
C MET A 94 3.69 -2.05 -6.16
N TRP A 95 3.73 -1.25 -5.10
CA TRP A 95 4.44 -1.62 -3.87
C TRP A 95 3.82 -2.86 -3.20
N ILE A 96 2.50 -2.87 -3.00
CA ILE A 96 1.77 -3.97 -2.36
C ILE A 96 1.85 -5.25 -3.21
N TRP A 97 1.76 -5.11 -4.54
CA TRP A 97 1.82 -6.26 -5.45
C TRP A 97 3.17 -6.97 -5.43
N ASN A 98 4.25 -6.21 -5.30
CA ASN A 98 5.61 -6.75 -5.26
C ASN A 98 6.07 -7.19 -3.85
N ASP A 99 5.28 -6.92 -2.81
CA ASP A 99 5.69 -7.22 -1.44
C ASP A 99 5.60 -8.72 -1.12
N TYR A 100 6.74 -9.25 -0.70
CA TYR A 100 6.90 -10.63 -0.26
C TYR A 100 6.95 -10.73 1.27
N LEU A 101 7.58 -9.76 1.93
CA LEU A 101 8.08 -9.94 3.30
C LEU A 101 6.95 -9.86 4.33
N LEU A 102 6.03 -8.89 4.19
CA LEU A 102 4.92 -8.76 5.13
C LEU A 102 3.94 -9.94 5.06
N PRO A 103 3.46 -10.40 3.88
CA PRO A 103 2.56 -11.54 3.78
C PRO A 103 3.21 -12.83 4.26
N TYR A 104 4.50 -13.03 3.96
CA TYR A 104 5.26 -14.17 4.42
C TYR A 104 5.26 -14.28 5.95
N LEU A 105 5.42 -13.16 6.66
CA LEU A 105 5.53 -13.16 8.12
C LEU A 105 4.18 -13.15 8.85
N VAL A 106 3.16 -12.51 8.29
CA VAL A 106 1.86 -12.37 8.95
C VAL A 106 0.94 -13.55 8.66
N ILE A 107 0.81 -13.94 7.39
CA ILE A 107 -0.08 -15.04 6.98
C ILE A 107 0.64 -16.39 7.03
N GLY A 108 1.95 -16.41 6.80
CA GLY A 108 2.74 -17.64 6.84
C GLY A 108 2.55 -18.57 5.65
N LEU A 109 3.28 -19.69 5.68
CA LEU A 109 3.35 -20.67 4.58
C LEU A 109 2.29 -21.77 4.64
N TYR A 110 1.68 -22.00 5.80
CA TYR A 110 0.80 -23.14 6.05
C TYR A 110 -0.69 -22.81 5.94
N THR A 111 -1.02 -21.60 5.52
CA THR A 111 -2.40 -21.13 5.40
C THR A 111 -2.92 -21.27 3.97
N LYS A 112 -4.25 -21.19 3.82
CA LYS A 112 -4.93 -21.25 2.52
C LYS A 112 -4.67 -20.02 1.64
N TYR A 113 -4.28 -18.90 2.23
CA TYR A 113 -4.13 -17.61 1.56
C TYR A 113 -2.66 -17.28 1.36
N LYS A 114 -2.24 -17.07 0.11
CA LYS A 114 -0.84 -16.76 -0.23
C LYS A 114 -0.80 -15.74 -1.35
N THR A 115 0.15 -14.81 -1.28
CA THR A 115 0.43 -13.89 -2.37
C THR A 115 1.32 -14.56 -3.41
N ILE A 116 1.27 -14.07 -4.65
CA ILE A 116 2.07 -14.60 -5.76
C ILE A 116 3.58 -14.61 -5.43
N PRO A 117 4.17 -13.53 -4.87
CA PRO A 117 5.59 -13.55 -4.48
C PRO A 117 5.93 -14.63 -3.45
N VAL A 118 5.03 -14.91 -2.49
CA VAL A 118 5.24 -15.97 -1.49
C VAL A 118 5.23 -17.35 -2.13
N VAL A 119 4.34 -17.61 -3.08
CA VAL A 119 4.27 -18.90 -3.79
C VAL A 119 5.51 -19.11 -4.66
N ILE A 120 5.98 -18.07 -5.36
CA ILE A 120 7.22 -18.14 -6.15
C ILE A 120 8.39 -18.57 -5.26
N GLN A 121 8.50 -18.00 -4.06
CA GLN A 121 9.58 -18.34 -3.13
C GLN A 121 9.46 -19.77 -2.59
N MET A 122 8.25 -20.31 -2.43
CA MET A 122 8.04 -21.72 -2.04
C MET A 122 8.54 -22.71 -3.10
N LEU A 123 8.45 -22.36 -4.39
CA LEU A 123 8.92 -23.19 -5.50
C LEU A 123 10.45 -23.30 -5.55
N VAL A 124 11.14 -22.39 -4.85
CA VAL A 124 12.58 -22.48 -4.57
C VAL A 124 12.76 -23.33 -3.30
N GLY A 125 12.71 -24.66 -3.48
CA GLY A 125 12.84 -25.61 -2.37
C GLY A 125 14.16 -25.46 -1.62
N SER A 126 14.12 -25.60 -0.29
CA SER A 126 15.30 -25.55 0.60
C SER A 126 16.36 -26.61 0.29
N ASN A 127 16.01 -27.64 -0.48
CA ASN A 127 16.86 -28.80 -0.79
C ASN A 127 17.45 -28.74 -2.21
N GLY A 128 17.39 -27.60 -2.90
CA GLY A 128 17.94 -27.45 -4.27
C GLY A 128 17.04 -27.97 -5.40
N ASN A 129 15.93 -28.66 -5.10
CA ASN A 129 14.89 -28.96 -6.06
C ASN A 129 14.10 -27.68 -6.38
N ARG A 130 14.24 -27.20 -7.62
CA ARG A 130 13.53 -26.03 -8.15
C ARG A 130 12.63 -26.49 -9.28
N ASP A 131 11.33 -26.29 -9.13
CA ASP A 131 10.41 -26.44 -10.25
C ASP A 131 10.50 -25.18 -11.12
N MET A 132 11.47 -25.19 -12.02
CA MET A 132 11.73 -24.06 -12.92
C MET A 132 10.54 -23.78 -13.84
N GLY A 133 9.76 -24.80 -14.20
CA GLY A 133 8.58 -24.64 -15.07
C GLY A 133 7.48 -23.86 -14.36
N ALA A 134 7.09 -24.31 -13.17
CA ALA A 134 6.08 -23.63 -12.36
C ALA A 134 6.54 -22.22 -11.94
N MET A 135 7.82 -22.05 -11.61
CA MET A 135 8.37 -20.76 -11.20
C MET A 135 8.30 -19.72 -12.34
N MET A 136 8.71 -20.09 -13.56
CA MET A 136 8.67 -19.17 -14.71
C MET A 136 7.23 -18.78 -15.07
N ALA A 137 6.27 -19.71 -14.99
CA ALA A 137 4.85 -19.40 -15.22
C ALA A 137 4.32 -18.38 -14.18
N MET A 138 4.67 -18.57 -12.90
CA MET A 138 4.27 -17.65 -11.83
C MET A 138 4.94 -16.28 -11.94
N LEU A 139 6.18 -16.20 -12.43
CA LEU A 139 6.85 -14.92 -12.71
C LEU A 139 6.14 -14.13 -13.80
N VAL A 140 5.68 -14.78 -14.88
CA VAL A 140 4.87 -14.13 -15.93
C VAL A 140 3.57 -13.58 -15.34
N LEU A 141 2.88 -14.36 -14.48
CA LEU A 141 1.68 -13.90 -13.78
C LEU A 141 1.96 -12.71 -12.86
N ALA A 142 3.11 -12.68 -12.19
CA ALA A 142 3.50 -11.60 -11.30
C ALA A 142 3.71 -10.26 -12.03
N ILE A 143 4.01 -10.29 -13.34
CA ILE A 143 4.24 -9.09 -14.15
C ILE A 143 2.93 -8.47 -14.65
N ILE A 144 1.82 -9.21 -14.73
CA ILE A 144 0.56 -8.76 -15.37
C ILE A 144 0.05 -7.38 -14.95
N PRO A 145 0.00 -7.01 -13.66
CA PRO A 145 -0.53 -5.71 -13.25
C PRO A 145 0.52 -4.59 -13.20
N ILE A 146 1.75 -4.88 -13.61
CA ILE A 146 2.84 -3.90 -13.79
C ILE A 146 2.81 -3.42 -15.24
#